data_AF-A0A396J7Q3-F1
#
_entry.id   AF-A0A396J7Q3-F1
#
_cell.length_a   1.000
_cell.length_b   1.000
_cell.length_c   1.000
_cell.angle_alpha   90.00
_cell.angle_beta   90.00
_cell.angle_gamma   90.00
#
_symmetry.space_group_name_H-M   'P 1'
#
loop_
_entity.id
_entity.type
_entity.pdbx_description
1 polymer ?
#
loop_
_entity_poly.entity_id
_entity_poly.type
_entity_poly.pdbx_seq_one_letter_code
_entity_poly.pdbx_strand_id
1 'polypeptide(L)'
;MCLELLWFENVKKIMLPAQIKLKNSERLTAQELFSNEHAKLREDAESWMKKTAESCMLISTVIATGVFAAAVTLPGGTDDTGKPN
;
A
#
# COMPACT_ATOMS: atom_id res chain seq x y z
N MET A 1 -11.96 0.76 8.78
CA MET A 1 -11.17 1.83 8.12
C MET A 1 -11.79 2.38 6.83
N CYS A 2 -11.82 1.66 5.69
CA CYS A 2 -12.31 2.26 4.42
C CYS A 2 -13.78 2.74 4.48
N LEU A 3 -14.66 1.95 5.10
CA LEU A 3 -16.05 2.33 5.31
C LEU A 3 -16.20 3.52 6.27
N GLU A 4 -15.43 3.57 7.35
CA GLU A 4 -15.45 4.67 8.32
C GLU A 4 -14.94 5.97 7.71
N LEU A 5 -13.89 5.91 6.87
CA LEU A 5 -13.41 7.06 6.12
C LEU A 5 -14.48 7.59 5.16
N LEU A 6 -15.13 6.70 4.42
CA LEU A 6 -16.22 7.06 3.52
C LEU A 6 -17.41 7.66 4.29
N TRP A 7 -17.76 7.06 5.42
CA TRP A 7 -18.81 7.57 6.30
C TRP A 7 -18.46 8.97 6.82
N PHE A 8 -17.24 9.17 7.32
CA PHE A 8 -16.78 10.46 7.82
C PHE A 8 -16.84 11.55 6.75
N GLU A 9 -16.40 11.25 5.52
CA GLU A 9 -16.50 12.18 4.39
C GLU A 9 -17.95 12.49 3.98
N ASN A 10 -18.84 11.50 4.01
CA ASN A 10 -20.26 11.74 3.71
C ASN A 10 -20.94 12.59 4.78
N VAL A 11 -20.66 12.34 6.06
CA VAL A 11 -21.15 13.17 7.17
C VAL A 11 -20.61 14.59 7.04
N LYS A 12 -19.32 14.76 6.72
CA LYS A 12 -18.71 16.07 6.53
C LYS A 12 -19.37 16.88 5.40
N LYS A 13 -19.82 16.23 4.32
CA LYS A 13 -20.51 16.89 3.18
C LYS A 13 -21.88 17.46 3.54
N ILE A 14 -22.59 16.85 4.49
CA ILE A 14 -23.93 17.31 4.90
C ILE A 14 -23.90 18.31 6.06
N MET A 15 -22.74 18.51 6.69
CA MET A 15 -22.57 19.46 7.78
C MET A 15 -22.37 20.89 7.30
N LEU A 16 -22.79 21.87 8.12
CA LEU A 16 -22.49 23.27 7.84
C LEU A 16 -20.99 23.54 7.99
N PRO A 17 -20.38 24.38 7.13
CA PRO A 17 -18.94 24.67 7.18
C PRO A 17 -18.43 25.17 8.55
N ALA A 18 -19.26 25.91 9.28
CA ALA A 18 -18.95 26.39 10.63
C ALA A 18 -18.82 25.24 11.64
N GLN A 19 -19.61 24.17 11.49
CA GLN A 19 -19.61 23.02 12.40
C GLN A 19 -18.39 22.11 12.17
N ILE A 20 -17.87 22.04 10.93
CA ILE A 20 -16.67 21.24 10.61
C ILE A 20 -15.45 21.75 11.39
N LYS A 21 -15.36 23.07 11.60
CA LYS A 21 -14.26 23.72 12.33
C LYS A 21 -14.52 23.83 13.84
N LEU A 22 -15.72 23.46 14.30
CA LEU A 22 -16.07 23.53 15.71
C LEU A 22 -15.22 22.54 16.50
N LYS A 23 -14.76 22.99 17.66
CA LYS A 23 -13.99 22.17 18.58
C LYS A 23 -14.89 21.62 19.68
N ASN A 24 -14.64 20.38 20.10
CA ASN A 24 -15.28 19.79 21.28
C ASN A 24 -14.74 20.42 22.58
N SER A 25 -15.20 19.94 23.74
CA SER A 25 -14.73 20.36 25.07
C SER A 25 -13.22 20.21 25.27
N GLU A 26 -12.60 19.27 24.56
CA GLU A 26 -11.17 19.00 24.57
C GLU A 26 -10.39 19.84 23.54
N ARG A 27 -11.04 20.82 22.91
CA ARG A 27 -10.46 21.72 21.90
C ARG A 27 -10.03 21.01 20.61
N LEU A 28 -10.57 19.82 20.33
CA LEU A 28 -10.32 19.07 19.09
C LEU A 28 -11.44 19.28 18.08
N THR A 29 -11.07 19.47 16.82
CA THR A 29 -11.99 19.39 15.69
C THR A 29 -12.39 17.94 15.43
N ALA A 30 -13.50 17.72 14.72
CA ALA A 30 -13.95 16.38 14.35
C ALA A 30 -12.88 15.59 13.57
N GLN A 31 -12.08 16.27 12.74
CA GLN A 31 -10.99 15.65 11.97
C GLN A 31 -9.81 15.26 12.86
N GLU A 32 -9.42 16.11 13.82
CA GLU A 32 -8.36 15.81 14.78
C GLU A 32 -8.75 14.62 15.67
N LEU A 33 -9.99 14.63 16.21
CA LEU A 33 -10.50 13.52 17.01
C LEU A 33 -10.54 12.21 16.22
N PHE A 34 -11.11 12.24 15.01
CA PHE A 34 -11.15 11.07 14.14
C PHE A 34 -9.74 10.52 13.86
N SER A 35 -8.77 11.40 13.59
CA SER A 35 -7.38 10.99 13.33
C SER A 35 -6.70 10.38 14.55
N ASN A 36 -6.96 10.92 15.75
CA ASN A 36 -6.41 10.40 17.00
C ASN A 36 -6.96 9.00 17.32
N GLU A 37 -8.28 8.83 17.24
CA GLU A 37 -8.93 7.53 17.52
C GLU A 37 -8.47 6.43 16.56
N HIS A 38 -8.16 6.79 15.30
CA HIS A 38 -7.70 5.84 14.29
C HIS A 38 -6.17 5.78 14.13
N ALA A 39 -5.39 6.47 14.99
CA ALA A 39 -3.94 6.58 14.83
C ALA A 39 -3.25 5.21 14.85
N LYS A 40 -3.59 4.36 15.83
CA LYS A 40 -3.04 3.01 15.96
C LYS A 40 -3.39 2.14 14.76
N LEU A 41 -4.65 2.15 14.33
CA LEU A 41 -5.10 1.43 13.15
C LEU A 41 -4.34 1.86 11.89
N ARG A 42 -4.02 3.16 11.77
CA ARG A 42 -3.23 3.69 10.66
C ARG A 42 -1.79 3.18 10.68
N GLU A 43 -1.16 3.17 11.85
CA GLU A 43 0.19 2.62 12.05
C GLU A 43 0.26 1.12 11.75
N ASP A 44 -0.73 0.35 12.24
CA ASP A 44 -0.82 -1.08 11.98
C ASP A 44 -1.00 -1.36 10.49
N ALA A 45 -1.83 -0.58 9.80
CA ALA A 45 -2.04 -0.71 8.35
C ALA A 45 -0.76 -0.37 7.56
N GLU A 46 -0.04 0.67 7.96
CA GLU A 46 1.24 1.05 7.35
C GLU A 46 2.28 -0.06 7.52
N SER A 47 2.43 -0.57 8.73
CA SER A 47 3.35 -1.68 9.05
C SER A 47 3.00 -2.95 8.28
N TRP A 48 1.72 -3.31 8.21
CA TRP A 48 1.25 -4.47 7.47
C TRP A 48 1.52 -4.34 5.96
N MET A 49 1.26 -3.17 5.38
CA MET A 49 1.48 -2.94 3.95
C MET A 49 2.97 -2.99 3.60
N LYS A 50 3.84 -2.41 4.45
CA LYS A 50 5.29 -2.50 4.28
C LYS A 50 5.79 -3.94 4.32
N LYS A 51 5.41 -4.71 5.33
CA LYS A 51 5.81 -6.12 5.46
C LYS A 51 5.35 -6.96 4.28
N THR A 52 4.13 -6.72 3.81
CA THR A 52 3.58 -7.40 2.63
C THR A 52 4.38 -7.05 1.36
N ALA A 53 4.72 -5.78 1.18
CA ALA A 53 5.53 -5.35 0.04
C ALA A 53 6.95 -5.94 0.06
N GLU A 54 7.61 -5.95 1.22
CA GLU A 54 8.93 -6.57 1.40
C GLU A 54 8.89 -8.07 1.09
N SER A 55 7.88 -8.79 1.60
CA SER A 55 7.70 -10.21 1.31
C SER A 55 7.49 -10.47 -0.18
N CYS A 56 6.66 -9.65 -0.85
CA CYS A 56 6.41 -9.76 -2.29
C CYS A 56 7.69 -9.50 -3.11
N MET A 57 8.48 -8.49 -2.75
CA MET A 57 9.76 -8.20 -3.41
C MET A 57 10.74 -9.37 -3.31
N LEU A 58 10.83 -10.02 -2.15
CA LEU A 58 11.67 -11.20 -1.97
C LEU A 58 11.22 -12.35 -2.88
N ILE A 59 9.92 -12.65 -2.90
CA ILE A 59 9.36 -13.70 -3.76
C ILE A 59 9.60 -13.37 -5.25
N SER A 60 9.34 -12.13 -5.66
CA SER A 60 9.56 -11.67 -7.03
C SER A 60 11.04 -11.80 -7.44
N THR A 61 11.97 -11.48 -6.53
CA THR A 61 13.41 -11.61 -6.79
C THR A 61 13.80 -13.06 -7.02
N VAL A 62 13.28 -13.99 -6.21
CA VAL A 62 13.54 -15.42 -6.38
C VAL A 62 13.00 -15.93 -7.71
N ILE A 63 11.77 -15.55 -8.07
CA ILE A 63 11.15 -15.93 -9.36
C ILE A 63 11.98 -15.39 -10.54
N ALA A 64 12.32 -14.09 -10.51
CA ALA A 64 13.12 -13.45 -11.57
C ALA A 64 14.49 -14.12 -11.72
N THR A 65 15.14 -14.45 -10.60
CA THR A 65 16.41 -15.17 -10.59
C THR A 65 16.26 -16.57 -11.21
N GLY A 66 15.20 -17.30 -10.86
CA GLY A 66 14.93 -18.62 -11.43
C GLY A 66 14.67 -18.58 -12.94
N VAL A 67 13.86 -17.62 -13.41
CA VAL A 67 13.59 -17.42 -14.84
C VAL A 67 14.87 -17.04 -15.59
N PHE A 68 15.67 -16.12 -15.04
CA PHE A 68 16.94 -15.72 -15.64
C PHE A 68 17.91 -16.89 -15.75
N ALA A 69 18.08 -17.65 -14.66
CA ALA A 69 18.93 -18.84 -14.63
C ALA A 69 18.48 -19.89 -15.67
N ALA A 70 17.18 -20.13 -15.81
CA ALA A 70 16.64 -21.04 -16.82
C ALA A 70 16.93 -20.53 -18.25
N ALA A 71 16.72 -19.25 -18.53
CA ALA A 71 16.95 -18.66 -19.84
C ALA A 71 18.42 -18.77 -20.29
N VAL A 72 19.38 -18.61 -19.37
CA VAL A 72 20.83 -18.74 -19.69
C VAL A 72 21.31 -20.19 -19.73
N THR A 73 20.63 -21.10 -19.03
CA THR A 73 21.00 -22.54 -18.98
C THR A 73 20.37 -23.34 -20.11
N LEU A 74 19.27 -22.85 -20.72
CA LEU A 74 18.76 -23.41 -21.97
C LEU A 74 19.83 -23.17 -23.04
N PRO A 75 20.48 -24.23 -23.56
CA PRO A 75 21.42 -24.09 -24.64
C PRO A 75 20.60 -23.74 -25.88
N GLY A 76 20.46 -22.44 -26.17
CA GLY A 76 20.21 -21.99 -27.53
C GLY A 76 21.46 -22.33 -28.32
N GLY A 77 21.55 -23.58 -28.78
CA GLY A 77 22.67 -24.06 -29.58
C GLY A 77 22.91 -23.08 -30.72
N THR A 78 24.04 -22.39 -30.65
CA THR A 78 24.49 -21.46 -31.67
C THR A 78 25.72 -22.10 -32.28
N ASP A 79 25.66 -22.38 -33.58
CA ASP A 79 26.81 -22.93 -34.29
C ASP A 79 27.98 -21.92 -34.26
N ASP A 80 29.21 -22.35 -34.54
CA ASP A 80 30.45 -21.53 -34.46
C ASP A 80 30.43 -20.22 -35.30
N THR A 81 29.35 -19.98 -36.05
CA THR A 81 29.08 -18.76 -36.83
C THR A 81 28.09 -17.79 -36.19
N GLY A 82 27.60 -18.05 -34.96
CA GLY A 82 26.76 -17.09 -34.22
C GLY A 82 25.28 -17.08 -34.66
N LYS A 83 24.80 -18.12 -35.34
CA LYS A 83 23.43 -18.21 -35.82
C LYS A 83 22.60 -19.18 -34.96
N PRO A 84 21.43 -18.77 -34.44
CA PRO A 84 20.56 -19.70 -33.73
C PRO A 84 19.93 -20.68 -34.72
N ASN A 85 19.81 -21.95 -34.30
CA ASN A 85 19.10 -23.01 -35.03
C ASN A 85 17.59 -22.80 -35.04
#